data_AF-A0A7V6IVF6-F1
#
_entry.id   AF-A0A7V6IVF6-F1
#
_cell.length_a   1.000
_cell.length_b   1.000
_cell.length_c   1.000
_cell.angle_alpha   90.00
_cell.angle_beta   90.00
_cell.angle_gamma   90.00
#
_symmetry.space_group_name_H-M   'P 1'
#
loop_
_entity.id
_entity.type
_entity.pdbx_description
1 polymer ?
#
loop_
_entity_poly.entity_id
_entity_poly.type
_entity_poly.pdbx_seq_one_letter_code
_entity_poly.pdbx_strand_id
1 'polypeptide(L)'
;MDKFKIYYDFLISENQKYNLTSITDEEEVYIKHFEDSLKTSLAIDFNNINTLCDIGSGAGFPGIPLKITYRHLKLTIIEPTQKRCRFLEQKQI
;
A
#
# COMPACT_ATOMS: atom_id res chain seq x y z
N MET A 1 -9.49 0.53 -15.77
CA MET A 1 -9.22 1.39 -14.59
C MET A 1 -7.97 0.88 -13.92
N ASP A 2 -6.94 1.72 -13.83
CA ASP A 2 -5.66 1.42 -13.19
C ASP A 2 -5.84 1.26 -11.67
N LYS A 3 -5.42 0.12 -11.11
CA LYS A 3 -5.58 -0.19 -9.67
C LYS A 3 -4.76 0.75 -8.79
N PHE A 4 -3.62 1.25 -9.28
CA PHE A 4 -2.82 2.25 -8.58
C PHE A 4 -3.57 3.57 -8.51
N LYS A 5 -4.18 4.02 -9.60
CA LYS A 5 -5.01 5.23 -9.60
C LYS A 5 -6.18 5.15 -8.62
N ILE A 6 -6.91 4.04 -8.62
CA ILE A 6 -8.00 3.84 -7.64
C ILE A 6 -7.44 3.88 -6.21
N TYR A 7 -6.25 3.33 -5.96
CA TYR A 7 -5.62 3.39 -4.64
C TYR A 7 -5.19 4.80 -4.26
N TYR A 8 -4.57 5.54 -5.17
CA TYR A 8 -4.21 6.94 -5.01
C TYR A 8 -5.43 7.79 -4.64
N ASP A 9 -6.52 7.72 -5.41
CA ASP A 9 -7.70 8.54 -5.16
C ASP A 9 -8.30 8.27 -3.77
N PHE A 10 -8.31 6.99 -3.36
CA PHE A 10 -8.75 6.57 -2.02
C PHE A 10 -7.81 7.07 -0.91
N LEU A 11 -6.48 6.95 -1.12
CA LEU A 11 -5.47 7.42 -0.20
C LEU A 11 -5.64 8.92 0.05
N ILE A 12 -5.78 9.72 -1.01
CA ILE A 12 -5.95 11.18 -0.91
C ILE A 12 -7.27 11.54 -0.24
N SER A 13 -8.37 10.86 -0.56
CA SER A 13 -9.68 11.13 0.06
C SER A 13 -9.68 10.86 1.56
N GLU A 14 -8.98 9.81 2.00
CA GLU A 14 -8.90 9.44 3.43
C GLU A 14 -7.76 10.15 4.17
N ASN A 15 -6.77 10.70 3.45
CA ASN A 15 -5.65 11.42 4.06
C ASN A 15 -6.13 12.61 4.90
N GLN A 16 -7.19 13.31 4.46
CA GLN A 16 -7.81 14.41 5.20
C GLN A 16 -8.36 14.00 6.57
N LYS A 17 -8.75 12.73 6.73
CA LYS A 17 -9.34 12.19 7.97
C LYS A 17 -8.29 11.59 8.90
N TYR A 18 -7.27 10.97 8.34
CA TYR A 18 -6.34 10.12 9.10
C TYR A 18 -4.89 10.61 9.13
N ASN A 19 -4.51 11.62 8.33
CA ASN A 19 -3.13 12.10 8.19
C ASN A 19 -2.15 10.94 7.92
N LEU A 20 -2.41 10.20 6.85
CA LEU A 20 -1.71 8.97 6.46
C LEU A 20 -0.31 9.24 5.88
N THR A 21 -0.18 10.31 5.10
CA THR A 21 1.07 10.69 4.44
C THR A 21 1.14 12.21 4.24
N SER A 22 2.36 12.76 4.27
CA SER A 22 2.62 14.16 3.92
C SER A 22 2.73 14.38 2.41
N ILE A 23 2.94 13.32 1.64
CA ILE A 23 3.08 13.36 0.18
C ILE A 23 1.70 13.16 -0.44
N THR A 24 1.17 14.18 -1.11
CA THR A 24 -0.18 14.18 -1.69
C THR A 24 -0.22 14.49 -3.18
N ASP A 25 0.86 15.04 -3.71
CA ASP A 25 1.05 15.20 -5.15
C ASP A 25 1.06 13.83 -5.84
N GLU A 26 0.36 13.72 -6.96
CA GLU A 26 0.17 12.45 -7.65
C GLU A 26 1.49 11.86 -8.13
N GLU A 27 2.32 12.66 -8.79
CA GLU A 27 3.61 12.21 -9.32
C GLU A 27 4.54 11.77 -8.19
N GLU A 28 4.58 12.54 -7.10
CA GLU A 28 5.37 12.16 -5.93
C GLU A 28 4.88 10.87 -5.26
N VAL A 29 3.56 10.64 -5.17
CA VAL A 29 3.03 9.38 -4.60
C VAL A 29 3.42 8.20 -5.48
N TYR A 30 3.33 8.34 -6.81
CA TYR A 30 3.72 7.28 -7.73
C TYR A 30 5.19 6.92 -7.57
N ILE A 31 6.09 7.91 -7.52
CA ILE A 31 7.53 7.66 -7.41
C ILE A 31 7.92 7.19 -6.00
N LYS A 32 7.54 7.94 -4.97
CA LYS A 32 8.06 7.75 -3.61
C LYS A 32 7.34 6.65 -2.83
N HIS A 33 6.10 6.31 -3.21
CA HIS A 33 5.36 5.23 -2.55
C HIS A 33 5.18 4.03 -3.47
N PHE A 34 4.62 4.18 -4.67
CA PHE A 34 4.30 3.02 -5.51
C PHE A 34 5.54 2.37 -6.10
N GLU A 35 6.33 3.10 -6.88
CA GLU A 35 7.55 2.60 -7.50
C GLU A 35 8.56 2.15 -6.44
N ASP A 36 8.74 2.94 -5.38
CA ASP A 36 9.68 2.59 -4.32
C ASP A 36 9.30 1.27 -3.61
N SER A 37 8.00 1.05 -3.36
CA SER A 37 7.51 -0.23 -2.83
C SER A 37 7.79 -1.39 -3.78
N LEU A 38 7.62 -1.20 -5.09
CA LEU A 38 7.84 -2.25 -6.08
C LEU A 38 9.31 -2.59 -6.29
N LYS A 39 10.25 -1.68 -6.03
CA LYS A 39 11.70 -2.00 -6.09
C LYS A 39 12.10 -3.16 -5.20
N THR A 40 11.32 -3.48 -4.17
CA THR A 40 11.54 -4.69 -3.34
C THR A 40 11.53 -5.98 -4.19
N SER A 41 10.82 -6.00 -5.31
CA SER A 41 10.81 -7.14 -6.23
C SER A 41 12.11 -7.34 -7.01
N LEU A 42 13.03 -6.36 -6.97
CA LEU A 42 14.36 -6.50 -7.56
C LEU A 42 15.26 -7.42 -6.71
N ALA A 43 14.97 -7.50 -5.41
CA ALA A 43 15.72 -8.33 -4.47
C ALA A 43 15.00 -9.64 -4.11
N ILE A 44 13.66 -9.66 -4.24
CA ILE A 44 12.81 -10.78 -3.81
C ILE A 44 11.89 -11.20 -4.96
N ASP A 45 11.92 -12.48 -5.33
CA ASP A 45 10.98 -13.03 -6.30
C ASP A 45 9.64 -13.38 -5.64
N PHE A 46 8.71 -12.42 -5.68
CA PHE A 46 7.36 -12.60 -5.12
C PHE A 46 6.49 -13.60 -5.88
N ASN A 47 6.87 -14.05 -7.08
CA ASN A 47 6.11 -15.09 -7.80
C ASN A 47 6.14 -16.44 -7.08
N ASN A 48 7.20 -16.70 -6.31
CA ASN A 48 7.37 -17.93 -5.53
C ASN A 48 6.98 -17.77 -4.05
N ILE A 49 6.42 -16.61 -3.67
CA ILE A 49 5.95 -16.33 -2.31
C ILE A 49 4.43 -16.32 -2.32
N ASN A 50 3.81 -16.95 -1.32
CA ASN A 50 2.34 -17.01 -1.19
C ASN A 50 1.81 -16.10 -0.08
N THR A 51 2.61 -15.77 0.93
CA THR A 51 2.18 -15.02 2.11
C THR A 51 3.18 -13.92 2.40
N LEU A 52 2.69 -12.72 2.66
CA LEU A 52 3.51 -11.56 3.01
C LEU A 52 2.93 -10.91 4.27
N CYS A 53 3.80 -10.59 5.22
CA CYS A 53 3.46 -9.79 6.38
C CYS A 53 4.17 -8.45 6.29
N ASP A 54 3.41 -7.36 6.41
CA ASP A 54 3.94 -6.00 6.41
C ASP A 54 3.68 -5.35 7.79
N ILE A 55 4.75 -4.92 8.45
CA ILE A 55 4.73 -4.44 9.84
C ILE A 55 5.04 -2.95 9.84
N GLY A 56 4.13 -2.13 10.35
CA GLY A 56 4.32 -0.67 10.33
C GLY A 56 4.09 -0.05 8.95
N SER A 57 3.32 -0.71 8.09
CA SER A 57 2.96 -0.34 6.72
C SER A 57 2.30 1.04 6.59
N GLY A 58 1.82 1.62 7.70
CA GLY A 58 1.22 2.95 7.78
C GLY A 58 -0.01 3.09 6.90
N ALA A 59 0.18 3.72 5.75
CA ALA A 59 -0.83 3.85 4.70
C ALA A 59 -0.86 2.66 3.74
N GLY A 60 -0.29 1.51 4.10
CA GLY A 60 -0.28 0.29 3.29
C GLY A 60 0.97 0.12 2.41
N PHE A 61 2.09 0.79 2.71
CA PHE A 61 3.33 0.68 1.93
C PHE A 61 4.38 -0.12 2.71
N PRO A 62 5.07 -1.10 2.09
CA PRO A 62 5.00 -1.51 0.68
C PRO A 62 3.92 -2.56 0.34
N GLY A 63 3.19 -3.07 1.32
CA GLY A 63 2.31 -4.23 1.16
C GLY A 63 1.22 -4.09 0.10
N ILE A 64 0.51 -2.96 0.03
CA ILE A 64 -0.58 -2.74 -0.91
C ILE A 64 -0.08 -2.67 -2.37
N PRO A 65 0.95 -1.88 -2.73
CA PRO A 65 1.54 -1.97 -4.07
C PRO A 65 1.94 -3.39 -4.46
N LEU A 66 2.57 -4.13 -3.54
CA LEU A 66 2.93 -5.53 -3.79
C LEU A 66 1.70 -6.42 -3.99
N LYS A 67 0.62 -6.23 -3.24
CA LYS A 67 -0.65 -6.96 -3.42
C LYS A 67 -1.36 -6.59 -4.73
N ILE A 68 -1.24 -5.35 -5.19
CA ILE A 68 -1.80 -4.91 -6.49
C ILE A 68 -1.06 -5.60 -7.63
N THR A 69 0.27 -5.70 -7.57
CA THR A 69 1.10 -6.33 -8.61
C THR A 69 1.05 -7.85 -8.54
N TYR A 70 1.23 -8.43 -7.34
CA TYR A 70 1.27 -9.87 -7.07
C TYR A 70 -0.03 -10.31 -6.40
N ARG A 71 -1.10 -10.41 -7.19
CA ARG A 71 -2.46 -10.64 -6.70
C ARG A 71 -2.64 -11.92 -5.89
N HIS A 72 -1.79 -12.92 -6.12
CA HIS A 72 -1.79 -14.19 -5.39
C HIS A 72 -1.30 -14.06 -3.95
N LEU A 73 -0.56 -13.01 -3.60
CA LEU A 73 -0.04 -12.83 -2.24
C LEU A 73 -1.17 -12.71 -1.23
N LYS A 74 -1.15 -13.55 -0.20
CA LYS A 74 -1.92 -13.33 1.01
C LYS A 74 -1.18 -12.32 1.89
N LEU A 75 -1.59 -11.06 1.80
CA LEU A 75 -1.02 -9.95 2.56
C LEU A 75 -1.69 -9.85 3.93
N THR A 76 -0.87 -9.78 4.98
CA THR A 76 -1.27 -9.37 6.33
C THR A 76 -0.57 -8.06 6.66
N ILE A 77 -1.32 -7.03 7.08
CA ILE A 77 -0.75 -5.77 7.56
C ILE A 77 -0.92 -5.68 9.07
N ILE A 78 0.17 -5.37 9.77
CA ILE A 78 0.21 -5.16 11.22
C ILE A 78 0.46 -3.68 11.48
N GLU A 79 -0.57 -2.98 11.97
CA GLU A 79 -0.51 -1.56 12.34
C GLU A 79 -0.83 -1.36 13.82
N PRO A 80 -0.02 -0.55 14.55
CA PRO A 80 -0.28 -0.28 15.97
C PRO A 80 -1.41 0.72 16.19
N THR A 81 -1.74 1.56 15.21
CA THR A 81 -2.73 2.63 15.37
C THR A 81 -4.08 2.23 14.80
N GLN A 82 -5.13 2.26 15.63
CA GLN A 82 -6.48 1.88 15.21
C GLN A 82 -7.01 2.75 14.04
N LYS A 83 -6.60 4.03 13.99
CA LYS A 83 -6.96 4.93 12.88
C LYS A 83 -6.48 4.41 11.53
N ARG A 84 -5.23 3.92 11.45
CA ARG A 84 -4.66 3.36 10.22
C ARG A 84 -5.21 1.97 9.91
N CYS A 85 -5.46 1.14 10.94
CA CYS A 85 -6.16 -0.13 10.75
C CYS A 85 -7.53 0.09 10.07
N ARG A 86 -8.32 1.06 10.57
CA ARG A 86 -9.62 1.39 9.96
C ARG A 86 -9.51 1.85 8.51
N PHE A 87 -8.52 2.68 8.19
CA PHE A 87 -8.24 3.07 6.80
C PHE A 87 -7.96 1.85 5.91
N LEU A 88 -7.10 0.93 6.36
CA LEU A 88 -6.73 -0.27 5.60
C LEU A 88 -7.89 -1.27 5.48
N GLU A 89 -8.75 -1.38 6.49
CA GLU A 89 -9.93 -2.26 6.49
C GLU A 89 -11.02 -1.79 5.51
N GLN A 90 -11.12 -0.48 5.24
CA GLN A 90 -12.11 0.09 4.32
C GLN A 90 -11.90 -0.34 2.87
N LYS A 91 -10.69 -0.76 2.51
CA LYS A 91 -10.36 -1.22 1.16
C LYS A 91 -9.69 -2.59 1.21
N GLN A 92 -10.50 -3.63 1.09
CA GLN A 92 -9.99 -4.96 0.80
C GLN A 92 -9.60 -5.02 -0.69
N ILE A 93 -8.29 -5.04 -0.98
CA ILE A 93 -7.73 -5.09 -2.34
C ILE A 93 -7.32 -6.51 -2.72
#